data_AF-A0A6A0QRY4-F1
#
_entry.id   AF-A0A6A0QRY4-F1
#
_cell.length_a   1.000
_cell.length_b   1.000
_cell.length_c   1.000
_cell.angle_alpha   90.00
_cell.angle_beta   90.00
_cell.angle_gamma   90.00
#
_symmetry.space_group_name_H-M   'P 1'
#
loop_
_entity.id
_entity.type
_entity.pdbx_description
1 polymer ?
#
loop_
_entity_poly.entity_id
_entity_poly.type
_entity_poly.pdbx_seq_one_letter_code
_entity_poly.pdbx_strand_id
1 'polypeptide(L)'
;MTLSPSRGVGDERRLCPADEDPRSDAQLLQESENDPAAFSVLYRRWADRILSYFYRRTWDGEAAADLTAETFAIAFTKRKRYVRSAAPGGAWLYGIASNELRRHRRRHRTEKRALRRLGVEVPRLDDASLQRIEDLDEVRSFRRQLVAALAELSTAERDAVRLRIVDELSFREVAHNLGCSEGAARVRVHRALSRLSTSMEADRE
;
A
#
# COMPACT_ATOMS: atom_id res chain seq x y z
N MET A 1 38.04 46.13 2.88
CA MET A 1 37.10 46.36 4.02
C MET A 1 35.70 46.23 3.46
N THR A 2 34.87 45.23 3.75
CA THR A 2 34.93 44.21 4.80
C THR A 2 34.09 43.03 4.32
N LEU A 3 34.70 41.85 4.27
CA LEU A 3 34.04 40.55 4.20
C LEU A 3 33.47 40.22 5.59
N SER A 4 32.29 39.58 5.61
CA SER A 4 31.73 38.66 6.63
C SER A 4 30.24 38.94 6.95
N PRO A 5 29.49 37.94 7.45
CA PRO A 5 29.41 36.55 6.98
C PRO A 5 27.97 35.99 7.05
N SER A 6 27.82 34.77 6.51
CA SER A 6 27.03 33.65 7.04
C SER A 6 25.84 33.93 7.97
N ARG A 7 24.65 33.45 7.57
CA ARG A 7 23.87 32.57 8.44
C ARG A 7 23.10 31.58 7.57
N GLY A 8 23.50 30.32 7.67
CA GLY A 8 22.77 29.20 7.11
C GLY A 8 21.34 29.16 7.66
N VAL A 9 20.38 28.97 6.77
CA VAL A 9 19.10 28.36 7.14
C VAL A 9 19.32 26.86 6.99
N GLY A 10 20.02 26.32 7.97
CA GLY A 10 19.94 24.91 8.28
C GLY A 10 18.57 24.62 8.87
N ASP A 11 18.00 23.51 8.43
CA ASP A 11 17.23 22.60 9.27
C ASP A 11 15.94 23.14 9.90
N GLU A 12 14.87 23.13 9.11
CA GLU A 12 13.49 23.03 9.63
C GLU A 12 12.77 21.78 9.11
N ARG A 13 13.51 20.69 8.85
CA ARG A 13 12.94 19.34 8.94
C ARG A 13 12.85 18.94 10.41
N ARG A 14 12.13 19.75 11.20
CA ARG A 14 11.53 19.28 12.43
C ARG A 14 10.42 18.32 12.03
N LEU A 15 10.81 17.06 11.82
CA LEU A 15 9.97 15.92 12.09
C LEU A 15 9.28 16.21 13.44
N CYS A 16 7.99 16.48 13.40
CA CYS A 16 7.20 16.60 14.62
C CYS A 16 7.50 15.35 15.46
N PRO A 17 7.86 15.51 16.74
CA PRO A 17 8.12 14.36 17.59
C PRO A 17 6.85 13.52 17.55
N ALA A 18 7.00 12.25 17.14
CA ALA A 18 5.89 11.32 17.15
C ALA A 18 5.25 11.40 18.54
N ASP A 19 3.98 11.78 18.59
CA ASP A 19 3.18 11.84 19.81
C ASP A 19 3.50 10.61 20.68
N GLU A 20 4.19 10.84 21.80
CA GLU A 20 4.42 9.88 22.88
C GLU A 20 3.11 9.60 23.64
N ASP A 21 1.99 9.59 22.94
CA ASP A 21 0.72 9.20 23.52
C ASP A 21 0.78 7.70 23.85
N PRO A 22 0.75 7.33 25.14
CA PRO A 22 0.93 5.94 25.55
C PRO A 22 -0.26 5.07 25.17
N ARG A 23 -1.38 5.68 24.71
CA ARG A 23 -2.56 4.95 24.27
C ARG A 23 -2.24 4.15 23.02
N SER A 24 -2.65 2.89 23.04
CA SER A 24 -2.66 2.03 21.86
C SER A 24 -3.65 2.55 20.82
N ASP A 25 -3.42 2.20 19.56
CA ASP A 25 -4.34 2.57 18.46
C ASP A 25 -5.78 2.11 18.72
N ALA A 26 -5.95 0.97 19.40
CA ALA A 26 -7.26 0.46 19.77
C ALA A 26 -7.96 1.35 20.81
N GLN A 27 -7.23 1.86 21.80
CA GLN A 27 -7.75 2.80 22.80
C GLN A 27 -8.13 4.12 22.14
N LEU A 28 -7.25 4.68 21.30
CA LEU A 28 -7.53 5.91 20.54
C LEU A 28 -8.79 5.78 19.68
N LEU A 29 -8.99 4.63 19.02
CA LEU A 29 -10.20 4.34 18.24
C LEU A 29 -11.47 4.27 19.11
N GLN A 30 -11.41 3.63 20.28
CA GLN A 30 -12.56 3.51 21.18
C GLN A 30 -12.93 4.86 21.82
N GLU A 31 -11.94 5.57 22.35
CA GLU A 31 -12.13 6.87 23.00
C GLU A 31 -12.61 7.94 22.00
N SER A 32 -12.21 7.80 20.73
CA SER A 32 -12.62 8.75 19.67
C SER A 32 -14.11 8.83 19.35
N GLU A 33 -14.93 7.93 19.91
CA GLU A 33 -16.37 8.10 19.86
C GLU A 33 -16.84 9.29 20.69
N ASN A 34 -16.24 9.50 21.86
CA ASN A 34 -16.61 10.54 22.81
C ASN A 34 -15.65 11.73 22.79
N ASP A 35 -14.39 11.51 22.40
CA ASP A 35 -13.36 12.54 22.29
C ASP A 35 -12.75 12.58 20.88
N PRO A 36 -13.20 13.49 19.99
CA PRO A 36 -12.62 13.64 18.66
C PRO A 36 -11.10 13.90 18.64
N ALA A 37 -10.51 14.42 19.73
CA ALA A 37 -9.07 14.64 19.82
C ALA A 37 -8.29 13.32 19.83
N ALA A 38 -8.84 12.23 20.39
CA ALA A 38 -8.23 10.91 20.36
C ALA A 38 -8.05 10.39 18.92
N PHE A 39 -8.99 10.69 18.01
CA PHE A 39 -8.83 10.35 16.59
C PHE A 39 -7.69 11.16 15.93
N SER A 40 -7.48 12.39 16.37
CA SER A 40 -6.42 13.25 15.82
C SER A 40 -5.03 12.70 16.15
N VAL A 41 -4.84 12.11 17.32
CA VAL A 41 -3.60 11.39 17.68
C VAL A 41 -3.39 10.19 16.76
N LEU A 42 -4.43 9.38 16.54
CA LEU A 42 -4.37 8.25 15.61
C LEU A 42 -4.02 8.70 14.19
N TYR A 43 -4.63 9.80 13.72
CA TYR A 43 -4.34 10.41 12.43
C TYR A 43 -2.87 10.78 12.31
N ARG A 44 -2.32 11.56 13.25
CA ARG A 44 -0.90 11.96 13.23
C ARG A 44 0.04 10.76 13.26
N ARG A 45 -0.31 9.69 13.98
CA ARG A 45 0.46 8.45 14.02
C ARG A 45 0.46 7.70 12.68
N TRP A 46 -0.61 7.76 11.89
CA TRP A 46 -0.77 6.88 10.72
C TRP A 46 -0.79 7.59 9.36
N ALA A 47 -1.00 8.90 9.31
CA ALA A 47 -1.15 9.66 8.07
C ALA A 47 0.02 9.43 7.11
N ASP A 48 1.26 9.62 7.55
CA ASP A 48 2.45 9.46 6.70
C ASP A 48 2.63 8.02 6.19
N ARG A 49 2.27 7.03 7.03
CA ARG A 49 2.37 5.60 6.68
C ARG A 49 1.34 5.24 5.60
N ILE A 50 0.11 5.74 5.74
CA ILE A 50 -0.97 5.51 4.77
C ILE A 50 -0.70 6.28 3.47
N LEU A 51 -0.23 7.53 3.56
CA LEU A 51 0.19 8.32 2.40
C LEU A 51 1.31 7.61 1.62
N SER A 52 2.35 7.16 2.32
CA SER A 52 3.44 6.37 1.73
C SER A 52 2.95 5.07 1.11
N TYR A 53 1.97 4.41 1.73
CA TYR A 53 1.35 3.20 1.20
C TYR A 53 0.66 3.45 -0.15
N PHE A 54 -0.09 4.54 -0.28
CA PHE A 54 -0.75 4.91 -1.52
C PHE A 54 0.23 5.40 -2.57
N TYR A 55 1.15 6.29 -2.22
CA TYR A 55 2.13 6.85 -3.15
C TYR A 55 2.95 5.76 -3.84
N ARG A 56 3.43 4.75 -3.09
CA ARG A 56 4.16 3.60 -3.66
C ARG A 56 3.34 2.75 -4.64
N ARG A 57 2.01 2.91 -4.67
CA ARG A 57 1.07 2.12 -5.47
C ARG A 57 0.40 2.91 -6.58
N THR A 58 0.30 4.23 -6.45
CA THR A 58 -0.26 5.13 -7.46
C THR A 58 0.83 5.82 -8.27
N TRP A 59 2.00 6.06 -7.66
CA TRP A 59 3.06 6.94 -8.18
C TRP A 59 2.55 8.35 -8.50
N ASP A 60 1.48 8.75 -7.82
CA ASP A 60 0.77 10.01 -7.99
C ASP A 60 0.51 10.58 -6.59
N GLY A 61 1.11 11.75 -6.33
CA GLY A 61 1.05 12.42 -5.03
C GLY A 61 -0.34 12.98 -4.71
N GLU A 62 -1.07 13.47 -5.72
CA GLU A 62 -2.41 14.02 -5.55
C GLU A 62 -3.40 12.88 -5.25
N ALA A 63 -3.37 11.83 -6.07
CA ALA A 63 -4.17 10.63 -5.82
C ALA A 63 -3.86 9.99 -4.46
N ALA A 64 -2.59 9.99 -4.04
CA ALA A 64 -2.20 9.45 -2.73
C ALA A 64 -2.72 10.29 -1.56
N ALA A 65 -2.70 11.62 -1.68
CA ALA A 65 -3.24 12.53 -0.68
C ALA A 65 -4.76 12.37 -0.55
N ASP A 66 -5.48 12.34 -1.67
CA ASP A 66 -6.93 12.14 -1.71
C ASP A 66 -7.34 10.81 -1.09
N LEU A 67 -6.67 9.71 -1.46
CA LEU A 67 -6.97 8.39 -0.91
C LEU A 67 -6.67 8.31 0.59
N THR A 68 -5.66 9.03 1.06
CA THR A 68 -5.34 9.14 2.48
C THR A 68 -6.48 9.86 3.21
N ALA A 69 -6.92 11.01 2.69
CA ALA A 69 -8.04 11.75 3.27
C ALA A 69 -9.32 10.91 3.30
N GLU A 70 -9.67 10.26 2.19
CA GLU A 70 -10.86 9.39 2.09
C GLU A 70 -10.77 8.20 3.07
N THR A 71 -9.59 7.59 3.22
CA THR A 71 -9.35 6.51 4.19
C THR A 71 -9.64 6.96 5.62
N PHE A 72 -9.12 8.12 6.03
CA PHE A 72 -9.35 8.62 7.40
C PHE A 72 -10.78 9.13 7.62
N ALA A 73 -11.43 9.70 6.60
CA ALA A 73 -12.85 10.04 6.67
C ALA A 73 -13.70 8.79 6.91
N ILE A 74 -13.44 7.71 6.16
CA ILE A 74 -14.14 6.44 6.33
C ILE A 74 -13.81 5.80 7.68
N ALA A 75 -12.55 5.83 8.11
CA ALA A 75 -12.14 5.34 9.42
C ALA A 75 -12.86 6.09 10.53
N PHE A 76 -12.98 7.42 10.43
CA PHE A 76 -13.74 8.22 11.38
C PHE A 76 -15.20 7.76 11.43
N THR A 77 -15.90 7.64 10.30
CA THR A 77 -17.30 7.20 10.29
C THR A 77 -17.48 5.77 10.84
N LYS A 78 -16.52 4.88 10.57
CA LYS A 78 -16.61 3.45 10.93
C LYS A 78 -16.05 3.12 12.32
N ARG A 79 -15.43 4.06 13.02
CA ARG A 79 -14.77 3.81 14.32
C ARG A 79 -15.69 3.16 15.36
N LYS A 80 -16.98 3.48 15.37
CA LYS A 80 -18.00 2.86 16.24
C LYS A 80 -18.18 1.35 16.04
N ARG A 81 -17.82 0.84 14.86
CA ARG A 81 -17.91 -0.58 14.50
C ARG A 81 -16.57 -1.30 14.67
N TYR A 82 -15.52 -0.61 15.11
CA TYR A 82 -14.24 -1.22 15.38
C TYR A 82 -14.34 -2.13 16.60
N VAL A 83 -13.92 -3.38 16.45
CA VAL A 83 -13.87 -4.36 17.52
C VAL A 83 -12.42 -4.77 17.71
N ARG A 84 -11.86 -4.50 18.90
CA ARG A 84 -10.44 -4.74 19.21
C ARG A 84 -10.00 -6.18 18.97
N SER A 85 -10.87 -7.17 19.22
CA SER A 85 -10.57 -8.58 18.99
C SER A 85 -10.46 -8.98 17.52
N ALA A 86 -10.95 -8.15 16.59
CA ALA A 86 -10.94 -8.46 15.17
C ALA A 86 -9.61 -8.13 14.47
N ALA A 87 -8.95 -7.02 14.85
CA ALA A 87 -7.65 -6.62 14.30
C ALA A 87 -6.98 -5.49 15.11
N PRO A 88 -5.63 -5.41 15.15
CA PRO A 88 -4.92 -4.22 15.61
C PRO A 88 -5.33 -2.96 14.81
N GLY A 89 -5.34 -1.78 15.44
CA GLY A 89 -5.83 -0.53 14.83
C GLY A 89 -5.16 -0.18 13.49
N GLY A 90 -3.83 -0.30 13.40
CA GLY A 90 -3.10 -0.13 12.14
C GLY A 90 -3.51 -1.12 11.04
N ALA A 91 -3.72 -2.39 11.37
CA ALA A 91 -4.17 -3.40 10.41
C ALA A 91 -5.59 -3.09 9.89
N TRP A 92 -6.46 -2.57 10.76
CA TRP A 92 -7.79 -2.11 10.37
C TRP A 92 -7.73 -0.90 9.41
N LEU A 93 -6.87 0.09 9.68
CA LEU A 93 -6.63 1.22 8.78
C LEU A 93 -6.12 0.78 7.41
N TYR A 94 -5.15 -0.13 7.34
CA TYR A 94 -4.69 -0.69 6.07
C TYR A 94 -5.76 -1.50 5.34
N GLY A 95 -6.67 -2.13 6.07
CA GLY A 95 -7.84 -2.78 5.50
C GLY A 95 -8.76 -1.80 4.79
N ILE A 96 -9.00 -0.62 5.37
CA ILE A 96 -9.75 0.48 4.75
C ILE A 96 -8.97 1.01 3.54
N ALA A 97 -7.68 1.35 3.72
CA ALA A 97 -6.84 1.88 2.65
C ALA A 97 -6.77 0.97 1.42
N SER A 98 -6.63 -0.35 1.65
CA SER A 98 -6.65 -1.34 0.58
C SER A 98 -7.98 -1.37 -0.18
N ASN A 99 -9.11 -1.14 0.51
CA ASN A 99 -10.41 -1.05 -0.13
C ASN A 99 -10.56 0.22 -0.96
N GLU A 100 -10.06 1.36 -0.46
CA GLU A 100 -10.08 2.62 -1.21
C GLU A 100 -9.19 2.57 -2.44
N LEU A 101 -7.99 1.98 -2.34
CA LEU A 101 -7.13 1.77 -3.49
C LEU A 101 -7.82 0.91 -4.58
N ARG A 102 -8.49 -0.18 -4.17
CA ARG A 102 -9.27 -1.02 -5.09
C ARG A 102 -10.37 -0.22 -5.79
N ARG A 103 -11.10 0.62 -5.04
CA ARG A 103 -12.18 1.47 -5.57
C ARG A 103 -11.64 2.49 -6.56
N HIS A 104 -10.60 3.22 -6.19
CA HIS A 104 -9.90 4.18 -7.04
C HIS A 104 -9.41 3.53 -8.33
N ARG A 105 -8.73 2.39 -8.26
CA ARG A 105 -8.26 1.65 -9.45
C ARG A 105 -9.39 1.09 -10.30
N ARG A 106 -10.53 0.70 -9.72
CA ARG A 106 -11.72 0.31 -10.49
C ARG A 106 -12.28 1.51 -11.27
N ARG A 107 -12.36 2.69 -10.65
CA ARG A 107 -12.79 3.93 -11.32
C ARG A 107 -11.84 4.30 -12.47
N HIS A 108 -10.53 4.35 -12.23
CA HIS A 108 -9.55 4.67 -13.26
C HIS A 108 -9.45 3.63 -14.38
N ARG A 109 -9.69 2.33 -14.12
CA ARG A 109 -9.76 1.31 -15.19
C ARG A 109 -10.96 1.54 -16.11
N THR A 110 -12.11 1.93 -15.57
CA THR A 110 -13.30 2.27 -16.36
C THR A 110 -13.04 3.53 -17.19
N GLU A 111 -12.45 4.55 -16.59
CA GLU A 111 -12.07 5.79 -17.27
C GLU A 111 -11.03 5.57 -18.37
N LYS A 112 -9.95 4.83 -18.09
CA LYS A 112 -8.92 4.47 -19.08
C LYS A 112 -9.49 3.62 -20.23
N ARG A 113 -10.47 2.76 -19.96
CA ARG A 113 -11.22 2.03 -21.02
C ARG A 113 -12.10 2.97 -21.84
N ALA A 114 -12.74 3.95 -21.21
CA ALA A 114 -13.52 4.97 -21.91
C ALA A 114 -12.62 5.88 -22.77
N LEU A 115 -11.49 6.35 -22.22
CA LEU A 115 -10.48 7.14 -22.94
C LEU A 115 -9.88 6.37 -24.12
N ARG A 116 -9.58 5.06 -23.95
CA ARG A 116 -9.16 4.19 -25.06
C ARG A 116 -10.23 4.03 -26.13
N ARG A 117 -11.52 3.93 -25.75
CA ARG A 117 -12.64 3.91 -26.70
C ARG A 117 -12.79 5.25 -27.44
N LEU A 118 -12.33 6.34 -26.84
CA LEU A 118 -12.28 7.68 -27.42
C LEU A 118 -10.95 7.98 -28.14
N GLY A 119 -10.05 7.00 -28.27
CA GLY A 119 -8.78 7.15 -29.00
C GLY A 119 -7.68 7.92 -28.26
N VAL A 120 -7.84 8.22 -26.98
CA VAL A 120 -6.83 8.93 -26.18
C VAL A 120 -5.82 7.93 -25.60
N GLU A 121 -4.58 7.96 -26.09
CA GLU A 121 -3.48 7.22 -25.50
C GLU A 121 -3.01 7.89 -24.21
N VAL A 122 -3.19 7.21 -23.08
CA VAL A 122 -2.61 7.63 -21.81
C VAL A 122 -1.10 7.39 -21.87
N PRO A 123 -0.25 8.39 -21.55
CA PRO A 123 1.19 8.24 -21.55
C PRO A 123 1.60 7.03 -20.70
N ARG A 124 2.34 6.10 -21.30
CA ARG A 124 3.14 5.14 -20.54
C ARG A 124 4.41 5.87 -20.11
N LEU A 125 5.00 5.48 -18.98
CA LEU A 125 6.42 5.78 -18.73
C LEU A 125 7.18 5.45 -20.02
N ASP A 126 8.02 6.38 -20.48
CA ASP A 126 8.75 6.15 -21.72
C ASP A 126 9.61 4.88 -21.57
N ASP A 127 9.66 4.08 -22.63
CA ASP A 127 10.34 2.78 -22.59
C ASP A 127 11.84 2.93 -22.27
N ALA A 128 12.45 4.09 -22.54
CA ALA A 128 13.86 4.36 -22.23
C ALA A 128 14.10 4.62 -20.73
N SER A 129 13.13 5.17 -20.01
CA SER A 129 13.14 5.36 -18.57
C SER A 129 12.96 4.03 -17.84
N LEU A 130 12.12 3.14 -18.37
CA LEU A 130 12.02 1.75 -17.88
C LEU A 130 13.33 0.98 -18.13
N GLN A 131 13.91 1.11 -19.33
CA GLN A 131 15.18 0.48 -19.69
C GLN A 131 16.33 0.93 -18.77
N ARG A 132 16.40 2.23 -18.44
CA ARG A 132 17.44 2.79 -17.54
C ARG A 132 17.33 2.27 -16.10
N ILE A 133 16.11 1.98 -15.63
CA ILE A 133 15.88 1.34 -14.31
C ILE A 133 16.23 -0.14 -14.38
N GLU A 134 15.91 -0.81 -15.49
CA GLU A 134 16.28 -2.22 -15.72
C GLU A 134 17.79 -2.43 -15.90
N ASP A 135 18.55 -1.42 -16.33
CA ASP A 135 20.01 -1.51 -16.50
C ASP A 135 20.78 -1.43 -15.18
N LEU A 136 20.12 -1.13 -14.05
CA LEU A 136 20.73 -1.26 -12.73
C LEU A 136 20.92 -2.75 -12.41
N ASP A 137 22.17 -3.17 -12.20
CA ASP A 137 22.54 -4.57 -11.98
C ASP A 137 21.76 -5.21 -10.82
N GLU A 138 21.48 -4.46 -9.76
CA GLU A 138 20.67 -4.90 -8.62
C GLU A 138 19.22 -5.21 -9.02
N VAL A 139 18.61 -4.39 -9.88
CA VAL A 139 17.24 -4.57 -10.36
C VAL A 139 17.16 -5.77 -11.31
N ARG A 140 18.15 -5.94 -12.20
CA ARG A 140 18.28 -7.12 -13.07
C ARG A 140 18.44 -8.40 -12.27
N SER A 141 19.32 -8.40 -11.27
CA SER A 141 19.56 -9.54 -10.39
C SER A 141 18.29 -9.93 -9.63
N PHE A 142 17.66 -8.94 -8.99
CA PHE A 142 16.39 -9.11 -8.28
C PHE A 142 15.28 -9.64 -9.20
N ARG A 143 15.15 -9.12 -10.43
CA ARG A 143 14.15 -9.59 -11.40
C ARG A 143 14.39 -11.05 -11.78
N ARG A 144 15.64 -11.47 -11.99
CA ARG A 144 15.98 -12.87 -12.30
C ARG A 144 15.62 -13.80 -11.14
N GLN A 145 16.01 -13.44 -9.91
CA GLN A 145 15.66 -14.20 -8.70
C GLN A 145 14.14 -14.32 -8.54
N LEU A 146 13.40 -13.21 -8.69
CA LEU A 146 11.95 -13.22 -8.58
C LEU A 146 11.29 -14.10 -9.66
N VAL A 147 11.79 -14.06 -10.90
CA VAL A 147 11.28 -14.91 -11.99
C VAL A 147 11.53 -16.39 -11.70
N ALA A 148 12.71 -16.74 -11.18
CA ALA A 148 13.03 -18.11 -10.77
C ALA A 148 12.12 -18.58 -9.62
N ALA A 149 11.99 -17.77 -8.56
CA ALA A 149 11.13 -18.07 -7.42
C ALA A 149 9.65 -18.22 -7.82
N LEU A 150 9.16 -17.39 -8.74
CA LEU A 150 7.80 -17.51 -9.29
C LEU A 150 7.62 -18.79 -10.09
N ALA A 151 8.66 -19.29 -10.77
CA ALA A 151 8.61 -20.51 -11.54
C ALA A 151 8.43 -21.76 -10.64
N GLU A 152 8.90 -21.72 -9.39
CA GLU A 152 8.73 -22.80 -8.42
C GLU A 152 7.31 -22.91 -7.84
N LEU A 153 6.52 -21.84 -7.94
CA LEU A 153 5.13 -21.85 -7.51
C LEU A 153 4.26 -22.65 -8.49
N SER A 154 3.31 -23.40 -7.94
CA SER A 154 2.23 -23.99 -8.73
C SER A 154 1.40 -22.90 -9.42
N THR A 155 0.75 -23.22 -10.54
CA THR A 155 -0.09 -22.27 -11.28
C THR A 155 -1.14 -21.62 -10.37
N ALA A 156 -1.78 -22.41 -9.51
CA ALA A 156 -2.78 -21.90 -8.56
C ALA A 156 -2.21 -20.94 -7.50
N GLU A 157 -0.97 -21.16 -7.04
CA GLU A 157 -0.27 -20.26 -6.12
C GLU A 157 0.14 -18.96 -6.82
N ARG A 158 0.68 -19.08 -8.03
CA ARG A 158 1.09 -17.94 -8.86
C ARG A 158 -0.09 -17.04 -9.21
N ASP A 159 -1.22 -17.63 -9.60
CA ASP A 159 -2.46 -16.92 -9.87
C ASP A 159 -3.05 -16.30 -8.61
N ALA A 160 -3.01 -16.99 -7.47
CA ALA A 160 -3.48 -16.43 -6.20
C ALA A 160 -2.66 -15.19 -5.79
N VAL A 161 -1.33 -15.23 -5.90
CA VAL A 161 -0.46 -14.08 -5.61
C VAL A 161 -0.68 -12.97 -6.62
N ARG A 162 -0.75 -13.27 -7.91
CA ARG A 162 -1.07 -12.27 -8.94
C ARG A 162 -2.39 -11.56 -8.63
N LEU A 163 -3.46 -12.31 -8.46
CA LEU A 163 -4.79 -11.76 -8.20
C LEU A 163 -4.82 -10.96 -6.89
N ARG A 164 -4.08 -11.39 -5.87
CA ARG A 164 -4.07 -10.72 -4.55
C ARG A 164 -3.14 -9.51 -4.48
N ILE A 165 -1.98 -9.55 -5.12
CA ILE A 165 -0.89 -8.57 -4.95
C ILE A 165 -0.81 -7.63 -6.13
N VAL A 166 -0.94 -8.14 -7.37
CA VAL A 166 -0.90 -7.33 -8.59
C VAL A 166 -2.28 -6.75 -8.89
N ASP A 167 -3.30 -7.60 -8.94
CA ASP A 167 -4.68 -7.16 -9.22
C ASP A 167 -5.41 -6.64 -7.96
N GLU A 168 -4.77 -6.81 -6.79
CA GLU A 168 -5.21 -6.37 -5.47
C GLU A 168 -6.57 -6.88 -5.03
N LEU A 169 -7.11 -7.93 -5.63
CA LEU A 169 -8.43 -8.46 -5.28
C LEU A 169 -8.53 -8.88 -3.81
N SER A 170 -9.73 -8.79 -3.22
CA SER A 170 -10.01 -9.35 -1.89
C SER A 170 -9.89 -10.87 -1.91
N PHE A 171 -9.64 -11.50 -0.76
CA PHE A 171 -9.58 -12.96 -0.69
C PHE A 171 -10.87 -13.63 -1.17
N ARG A 172 -12.02 -12.97 -1.00
CA ARG A 172 -13.31 -13.42 -1.56
C ARG A 172 -13.30 -13.40 -3.08
N GLU A 173 -12.83 -12.32 -3.69
CA GLU A 173 -12.75 -12.20 -5.15
C GLU A 173 -11.69 -13.16 -5.73
N VAL A 174 -10.55 -13.32 -5.06
CA VAL A 174 -9.52 -14.32 -5.42
C VAL A 174 -10.14 -15.72 -5.38
N ALA A 175 -10.84 -16.06 -4.30
CA ALA A 175 -11.51 -17.35 -4.14
C ALA A 175 -12.56 -17.60 -5.24
N HIS A 176 -13.35 -16.58 -5.58
CA HIS A 176 -14.29 -16.65 -6.68
C HIS A 176 -13.61 -16.89 -8.03
N ASN A 177 -12.51 -16.17 -8.33
CA ASN A 177 -11.75 -16.34 -9.58
C ASN A 177 -11.06 -17.70 -9.68
N LEU A 178 -10.63 -18.27 -8.55
CA LEU A 178 -9.93 -19.56 -8.48
C LEU A 178 -10.85 -20.76 -8.20
N GLY A 179 -12.16 -20.56 -8.12
CA GLY A 179 -13.13 -21.63 -7.83
C GLY A 179 -12.89 -22.34 -6.49
N CYS A 180 -12.46 -21.60 -5.44
CA CYS A 180 -12.17 -22.18 -4.13
C CYS A 180 -12.85 -21.41 -2.98
N SER A 181 -12.66 -21.86 -1.73
CA SER A 181 -13.11 -21.13 -0.55
C SER A 181 -12.21 -19.92 -0.24
N GLU A 182 -12.76 -18.91 0.46
CA GLU A 182 -11.99 -17.74 0.91
C GLU A 182 -10.81 -18.14 1.83
N GLY A 183 -11.00 -19.16 2.67
CA GLY A 183 -9.94 -19.75 3.50
C GLY A 183 -8.83 -20.40 2.66
N ALA A 184 -9.20 -21.18 1.63
CA ALA A 184 -8.23 -21.78 0.72
C ALA A 184 -7.44 -20.72 -0.06
N ALA A 185 -8.08 -19.63 -0.48
CA ALA A 185 -7.40 -18.51 -1.13
C ALA A 185 -6.39 -17.83 -0.18
N ARG A 186 -6.75 -17.59 1.10
CA ARG A 186 -5.80 -17.06 2.10
C ARG A 186 -4.59 -17.97 2.28
N VAL A 187 -4.81 -19.27 2.46
CA VAL A 187 -3.73 -20.24 2.64
C VAL A 187 -2.82 -20.29 1.41
N ARG A 188 -3.38 -20.30 0.19
CA ARG A 188 -2.61 -20.31 -1.04
C ARG A 188 -1.73 -19.06 -1.20
N VAL A 189 -2.30 -17.88 -0.98
CA VAL A 189 -1.53 -16.62 -1.02
C VAL A 189 -0.41 -16.65 0.01
N HIS A 190 -0.72 -17.05 1.25
CA HIS A 190 0.28 -17.10 2.31
C HIS A 190 1.42 -18.06 1.96
N ARG A 191 1.10 -19.30 1.57
CA ARG A 191 2.12 -20.29 1.18
C ARG A 191 2.98 -19.80 0.02
N ALA A 192 2.35 -19.20 -0.99
CA ALA A 192 3.06 -18.67 -2.14
C ALA A 192 4.01 -17.53 -1.75
N LEU A 193 3.58 -16.59 -0.91
CA LEU A 193 4.45 -15.52 -0.40
C LEU A 193 5.59 -16.05 0.48
N SER A 194 5.32 -17.03 1.35
CA SER A 194 6.37 -17.67 2.16
C SER A 194 7.42 -18.34 1.28
N ARG A 195 7.02 -19.08 0.24
CA ARG A 195 7.93 -19.73 -0.70
C ARG A 195 8.76 -18.72 -1.49
N LEU A 196 8.15 -17.63 -1.95
CA LEU A 196 8.87 -16.55 -2.61
C LEU A 196 9.91 -15.92 -1.67
N SER A 197 9.58 -15.68 -0.40
CA SER A 197 10.55 -15.16 0.58
C SER A 197 11.74 -16.10 0.74
N THR A 198 11.48 -17.39 0.99
CA THR A 198 12.54 -18.39 1.21
C THR A 198 13.45 -18.56 -0.01
N SER A 199 12.88 -18.64 -1.21
CA SER A 199 13.68 -18.77 -2.45
C SER A 199 14.53 -17.53 -2.70
N MET A 200 14.00 -16.33 -2.45
CA MET A 200 14.73 -15.08 -2.62
C MET A 200 15.76 -14.80 -1.52
N GLU A 201 15.65 -15.45 -0.36
CA GLU A 201 16.65 -15.42 0.71
C GLU A 201 17.77 -16.44 0.45
N ALA A 202 17.45 -17.64 -0.04
CA ALA A 202 18.41 -18.69 -0.33
C ALA A 202 19.39 -18.34 -1.48
N ASP A 203 18.94 -17.57 -2.46
CA ASP A 203 19.78 -17.12 -3.59
C ASP A 203 20.66 -15.89 -3.26
N ARG A 204 20.61 -15.38 -2.01
CA ARG A 204 21.47 -14.27 -1.54
C ARG A 204 22.71 -14.73 -0.79
N GLU A 205 22.77 -16.00 -0.38
CA GLU A 205 23.94 -16.66 0.24
C GLU A 205 24.80 -17.36 -0.81
#